data_AF-A0A1M4V7V0-F1
#
_entry.id   AF-A0A1M4V7V0-F1
#
_cell.length_a   1.000
_cell.length_b   1.000
_cell.length_c   1.000
_cell.angle_alpha   90.00
_cell.angle_beta   90.00
_cell.angle_gamma   90.00
#
_symmetry.space_group_name_H-M   'P 1'
#
loop_
_entity.id
_entity.type
_entity.pdbx_description
1 polymer ?
#
loop_
_entity_poly.entity_id
_entity_poly.type
_entity_poly.pdbx_seq_one_letter_code
_entity_poly.pdbx_strand_id
1 'polypeptide(L)' 'MITTKVRKNESLDSALRRFKKETGGVVKEYRKRERYQKPSEKRKLKAAAARKKKRRRP' A
#
# COMPACT_ATOMS: atom_id res chain seq x y z
N MET A 1 -0.44 9.45 -11.46
CA MET A 1 -1.91 9.61 -11.30
C MET A 1 -2.53 8.25 -11.55
N ILE A 2 -3.27 7.68 -10.58
CA ILE A 2 -3.89 6.35 -10.73
C ILE A 2 -5.27 6.55 -11.36
N THR A 3 -5.52 5.89 -12.49
CA THR A 3 -6.81 5.93 -13.19
C THR A 3 -7.39 4.52 -13.29
N THR A 4 -8.49 4.27 -12.58
CA THR A 4 -9.21 2.98 -12.65
C THR A 4 -10.42 3.16 -13.55
N LYS A 5 -10.38 2.61 -14.75
CA LYS A 5 -11.54 2.57 -15.66
C LYS A 5 -12.48 1.44 -15.27
N VAL A 6 -13.77 1.74 -15.12
CA VAL A 6 -14.81 0.74 -14.81
C VAL A 6 -15.00 -0.17 -16.03
N ARG A 7 -14.94 -1.50 -15.86
CA ARG A 7 -15.19 -2.45 -16.95
C ARG A 7 -16.69 -2.69 -17.09
N LYS A 8 -17.13 -3.07 -18.29
CA LYS A 8 -18.56 -3.22 -18.65
C LYS A 8 -19.34 -4.27 -17.82
N ASN A 9 -18.66 -5.20 -17.14
CA ASN A 9 -19.28 -6.27 -16.33
C ASN A 9 -18.92 -6.19 -14.83
N GLU A 10 -18.53 -5.01 -14.32
CA GLU A 10 -18.19 -4.84 -12.91
C GLU A 10 -19.22 -3.98 -12.18
N SER A 11 -19.65 -4.45 -11.00
CA SER A 11 -20.39 -3.62 -10.06
C SER A 11 -19.51 -2.50 -9.51
N LEU A 12 -20.12 -1.35 -9.22
CA LEU A 12 -19.46 -0.16 -8.68
C LEU A 12 -18.59 -0.48 -7.44
N ASP A 13 -19.05 -1.38 -6.56
CA ASP A 13 -18.29 -1.78 -5.36
C ASP A 13 -16.98 -2.50 -5.71
N SER A 14 -16.98 -3.32 -6.76
CA SER A 14 -15.77 -4.01 -7.23
C SER A 14 -14.73 -3.03 -7.78
N ALA A 15 -15.19 -2.01 -8.52
CA ALA A 15 -14.33 -0.94 -9.01
C ALA A 15 -13.73 -0.13 -7.84
N LEU A 16 -14.53 0.21 -6.84
CA LEU A 16 -14.09 0.94 -5.64
C LEU A 16 -13.08 0.12 -4.80
N ARG A 17 -13.28 -1.19 -4.65
CA ARG A 17 -12.34 -2.07 -3.94
C ARG A 17 -10.98 -2.12 -4.61
N ARG A 18 -10.93 -2.20 -5.95
CA ARG A 18 -9.66 -2.17 -6.70
C ARG A 18 -8.99 -0.81 -6.59
N PHE A 19 -9.74 0.28 -6.76
CA PHE A 19 -9.20 1.62 -6.60
C PHE A 19 -8.61 1.84 -5.20
N LYS A 20 -9.29 1.40 -4.12
CA LYS A 20 -8.76 1.45 -2.75
C LYS A 20 -7.48 0.62 -2.59
N LYS A 21 -7.40 -0.54 -3.25
CA LYS A 21 -6.20 -1.39 -3.23
C LYS A 21 -5.03 -0.76 -3.98
N GLU A 22 -5.28 -0.12 -5.12
CA GLU A 22 -4.28 0.59 -5.92
C GLU A 22 -3.76 1.86 -5.21
N THR A 23 -4.66 2.66 -4.64
CA THR A 23 -4.31 3.90 -3.91
C THR A 23 -3.60 3.66 -2.58
N GLY A 24 -3.85 2.51 -1.93
CA GLY A 24 -3.23 2.17 -0.65
C GLY A 24 -1.69 2.12 -0.66
N GLY A 25 -1.06 1.91 -1.82
CA GLY A 25 0.39 2.00 -1.98
C GLY A 25 0.92 3.44 -1.87
N VAL A 26 0.26 4.37 -2.55
CA VAL A 26 0.61 5.79 -2.59
C VAL A 26 0.44 6.44 -1.22
N VAL A 27 -0.65 6.14 -0.51
CA VAL A 27 -0.89 6.68 0.84
C VAL A 27 0.17 6.21 1.84
N LYS A 28 0.64 4.96 1.73
CA LYS A 28 1.74 4.45 2.57
C LYS A 28 3.07 5.15 2.28
N GLU A 29 3.33 5.46 1.02
CA GLU A 29 4.54 6.16 0.62
C GLU A 29 4.53 7.60 1.10
N TYR A 30 3.40 8.30 0.97
CA TYR A 30 3.21 9.64 1.52
C TYR A 30 3.52 9.67 3.02
N ARG A 31 2.88 8.79 3.82
CA ARG A 31 3.13 8.67 5.27
C ARG A 31 4.58 8.38 5.64
N LYS A 32 5.33 7.71 4.77
CA LYS A 32 6.76 7.42 5.00
C LYS A 32 7.64 8.64 4.74
N ARG A 33 7.19 9.55 3.87
CA ARG A 33 7.90 10.77 3.45
C ARG A 33 7.52 12.01 4.26
N GLU A 34 6.41 11.99 4.99
CA GLU A 34 5.93 13.09 5.87
C GLU A 34 7.00 13.60 6.84
N ARG A 35 7.87 12.73 7.34
CA ARG A 35 8.96 13.10 8.26
C ARG A 35 10.27 12.44 7.87
N TYR A 36 11.38 13.12 8.16
CA TYR A 36 12.69 12.50 8.06
C TYR A 36 12.77 11.32 9.02
N GLN A 37 13.17 10.17 8.49
CA GLN A 37 13.54 9.00 9.27
C GLN A 37 15.00 8.72 9.00
N LYS A 38 15.76 8.46 10.07
CA LYS A 38 17.18 8.12 9.94
C LYS A 38 17.33 6.83 9.11
N PRO A 39 18.42 6.67 8.33
CA PRO A 39 18.62 5.47 7.51
C PRO A 39 18.54 4.16 8.31
N SER A 40 19.00 4.17 9.56
CA SER A 40 18.93 3.04 10.50
C SER A 40 17.49 2.67 10.86
N GLU A 41 16.64 3.65 11.17
CA GLU A 41 15.22 3.46 11.49
C GLU A 41 14.45 2.93 10.27
N LYS A 42 14.71 3.48 9.09
CA LYS A 42 14.14 3.00 7.82
C LYS A 42 14.48 1.52 7.58
N ARG A 43 15.74 1.11 7.84
CA ARG A 43 16.19 -0.28 7.73
C ARG A 43 15.49 -1.18 8.76
N LYS A 44 15.40 -0.75 10.02
CA LYS A 44 14.72 -1.48 11.11
C LYS A 44 13.24 -1.71 10.81
N LEU A 45 12.53 -0.66 10.37
CA LEU A 45 11.11 -0.72 10.00
C LEU A 45 10.88 -1.63 8.79
N LYS A 46 11.75 -1.59 7.78
CA LYS A 46 11.66 -2.48 6.61
C LYS A 46 11.83 -3.95 7.01
N ALA A 47 12.80 -4.26 7.87
CA ALA A 47 13.03 -5.62 8.37
C ALA A 47 11.84 -6.12 9.21
N ALA A 48 11.30 -5.28 10.10
CA ALA A 48 10.12 -5.62 10.91
C ALA A 48 8.88 -5.89 10.02
N ALA A 49 8.65 -5.06 9.01
CA ALA A 49 7.55 -5.26 8.05
C ALA A 49 7.71 -6.57 7.26
N ALA A 50 8.93 -6.91 6.83
CA ALA A 50 9.21 -8.18 6.14
C ALA A 50 8.98 -9.39 7.06
N ARG A 51 9.44 -9.35 8.31
CA ARG A 51 9.20 -10.41 9.32
C ARG A 51 7.71 -10.60 9.58
N LYS A 52 6.95 -9.50 9.77
CA LYS A 52 5.49 -9.55 9.95
C LYS A 52 4.78 -10.13 8.73
N LYS A 53 5.23 -9.82 7.51
CA LYS A 53 4.68 -10.40 6.27
C LYS A 53 4.96 -11.90 6.18
N LYS A 54 6.18 -12.35 6.53
CA LYS A 54 6.56 -13.76 6.55
C LYS A 54 5.69 -14.57 7.53
N ARG A 55 5.45 -14.04 8.74
CA ARG A 55 4.59 -14.68 9.77
C ARG A 55 3.10 -14.75 9.39
N ARG A 56 2.65 -13.95 8.42
CA ARG A 56 1.25 -13.89 7.97
C ARG A 56 0.98 -14.72 6.72
N ARG A 57 2.00 -15.33 6.11
CA ARG A 57 1.77 -16.32 5.05
C ARG A 57 1.32 -17.63 5.73
N PRO A 58 0.26 -18.28 5.24
CA PRO A 58 -0.06 -19.64 5.66
C PRO A 58 1.10 -20.59 5.31
#